data_AF-A0A846Y2N3-F1
#
_entry.id   AF-A0A846Y2N3-F1
#
_cell.length_a   1.000
_cell.length_b   1.000
_cell.length_c   1.000
_cell.angle_alpha   90.00
_cell.angle_beta   90.00
_cell.angle_gamma   90.00
#
_symmetry.space_group_name_H-M   'P 1'
#
loop_
_entity.id
_entity.type
_entity.pdbx_description
1 polymer ?
#
loop_
_entity_poly.entity_id
_entity_poly.type
_entity_poly.pdbx_seq_one_letter_code
_entity_poly.pdbx_strand_id
1 'polypeptide(L)'
;MFVRVFALSFIVAAASLVVATLYGGPEALVLVAALGILEVSLSFDNAVVNAGVLQRMSPFWQRIFLTIGMVIAVFGMRLVFPLVVVGISAHLAPFDALQLALNPPPDGAAFFPDGRPSYETLLSDANPKIATFGGMFLLLLFLNYICTPREITWLSWLERPLARIGRFSTFTVVIALIALVLTAGLLAPNERADVVMVSGALGMATYFLVDGLGAHFENDSLIEGPSQTALLTGKAAFFAFLYLEVLDASFSFDGVIGAFAISADPIIIALGLGLIGAMFVRSITVYLVRRGTLSEYIYLEHGAHWAIGALAAVLLISTGFHLDEMITGLVGVAIIGAAYLSSVVHNKRHRAPVTETDTEGISPVGDATAAAEGTVAAADGAEPADEERDGLAELDREFPFEHMTLRAERPQRDKLNTEAY
;
A
#
# COMPACT_ATOMS: atom_id res chain seq x y z
N MET A 1 -9.43 16.38 9.05
CA MET A 1 -9.17 15.12 8.31
C MET A 1 -8.32 14.17 9.12
N PHE A 2 -7.12 14.58 9.57
CA PHE A 2 -6.22 13.80 10.43
C PHE A 2 -6.93 13.13 11.62
N VAL A 3 -7.64 13.93 12.43
CA VAL A 3 -8.37 13.43 13.62
C VAL A 3 -9.38 12.33 13.27
N ARG A 4 -10.11 12.44 12.14
CA ARG A 4 -11.10 11.42 11.75
C ARG A 4 -10.46 10.09 11.32
N VAL A 5 -9.25 10.14 10.76
CA VAL A 5 -8.54 8.92 10.33
C VAL A 5 -7.91 8.23 11.53
N PHE A 6 -7.21 8.98 12.39
CA PHE A 6 -6.44 8.40 13.51
C PHE A 6 -7.24 8.22 14.81
N ALA A 7 -8.43 8.81 14.97
CA ALA A 7 -9.22 8.68 16.21
C ALA A 7 -9.44 7.22 16.62
N LEU A 8 -9.79 6.35 15.66
CA LEU A 8 -10.00 4.93 15.95
C LEU A 8 -8.71 4.25 16.40
N SER A 9 -7.57 4.57 15.78
CA SER A 9 -6.26 4.03 16.19
C SER A 9 -5.90 4.44 17.62
N PHE A 10 -6.15 5.70 18.00
CA PHE A 10 -5.92 6.16 19.38
C PHE A 10 -6.86 5.50 20.37
N ILE A 11 -8.14 5.29 20.01
CA ILE A 11 -9.10 4.58 20.87
C ILE A 11 -8.67 3.12 21.07
N VAL A 12 -8.31 2.42 19.99
CA VAL A 12 -7.81 1.04 20.08
C VAL A 12 -6.53 0.99 20.89
N ALA A 13 -5.61 1.94 20.71
CA ALA A 13 -4.38 1.99 21.52
C ALA A 13 -4.65 2.21 23.00
N ALA A 14 -5.51 3.15 23.36
CA ALA A 14 -5.90 3.35 24.75
C ALA A 14 -6.54 2.10 25.34
N ALA A 15 -7.45 1.45 24.61
CA ALA A 15 -8.09 0.22 25.04
C ALA A 15 -7.08 -0.93 25.21
N SER A 16 -6.18 -1.14 24.24
CA SER A 16 -5.12 -2.15 24.31
C SER A 16 -4.19 -1.93 25.50
N LEU A 17 -3.80 -0.68 25.79
CA LEU A 17 -2.96 -0.36 26.95
C LEU A 17 -3.68 -0.59 28.28
N VAL A 18 -4.98 -0.28 28.36
CA VAL A 18 -5.80 -0.60 29.55
C VAL A 18 -5.88 -2.11 29.75
N VAL A 19 -6.18 -2.87 28.70
CA VAL A 19 -6.23 -4.34 28.74
C VAL A 19 -4.86 -4.91 29.15
N ALA A 20 -3.77 -4.40 28.61
CA ALA A 20 -2.41 -4.81 28.97
C ALA A 20 -2.12 -4.57 30.46
N THR A 21 -2.52 -3.41 30.97
CA THR A 21 -2.34 -3.07 32.40
C THR A 21 -3.13 -3.98 33.32
N LEU A 22 -4.36 -4.36 32.92
CA LEU A 22 -5.18 -5.30 33.69
C LEU A 22 -4.64 -6.74 33.62
N TYR A 23 -4.03 -7.10 32.50
CA TYR A 23 -3.48 -8.43 32.25
C TYR A 23 -2.15 -8.67 32.98
N GLY A 24 -1.18 -7.76 32.84
CA GLY A 24 0.18 -7.94 33.35
C GLY A 24 0.76 -6.73 34.07
N GLY A 25 -0.08 -5.78 34.49
CA GLY A 25 0.35 -4.62 35.26
C GLY A 25 1.17 -3.59 34.46
N PRO A 26 1.96 -2.75 35.15
CA PRO A 26 2.75 -1.68 34.53
C PRO A 26 3.78 -2.18 33.51
N GLU A 27 4.33 -3.38 33.72
CA GLU A 27 5.31 -3.99 32.81
C GLU A 27 4.67 -4.30 31.45
N ALA A 28 3.51 -4.97 31.45
CA ALA A 28 2.78 -5.26 30.22
C ALA A 28 2.36 -3.97 29.47
N LEU A 29 2.02 -2.89 30.18
CA LEU A 29 1.77 -1.59 29.55
C LEU A 29 2.99 -1.12 28.76
N VAL A 30 4.19 -1.16 29.36
CA VAL A 30 5.43 -0.72 28.72
C VAL A 30 5.77 -1.60 27.53
N LEU A 31 5.66 -2.93 27.66
CA LEU A 31 5.92 -3.87 26.58
C LEU A 31 4.96 -3.66 25.40
N VAL A 32 3.65 -3.56 25.65
CA VAL A 32 2.64 -3.31 24.60
C VAL A 32 2.87 -1.95 23.91
N ALA A 33 3.22 -0.91 24.66
CA ALA A 33 3.55 0.40 24.09
C ALA A 33 4.81 0.33 23.21
N ALA A 34 5.88 -0.32 23.68
CA ALA A 34 7.12 -0.49 22.95
C ALA A 34 6.90 -1.28 21.65
N LEU A 35 6.16 -2.39 21.72
CA LEU A 35 5.78 -3.21 20.58
C LEU A 35 4.90 -2.46 19.57
N GLY A 36 3.97 -1.62 20.04
CA GLY A 36 3.18 -0.75 19.17
C GLY A 36 4.03 0.28 18.44
N ILE A 37 5.00 0.90 19.11
CA ILE A 37 5.94 1.85 18.49
C ILE A 37 6.86 1.13 17.48
N LEU A 38 7.37 -0.04 17.86
CA LEU A 38 8.19 -0.88 17.00
C LEU A 38 7.45 -1.18 15.69
N GLU A 39 6.23 -1.69 15.78
CA GLU A 39 5.42 -2.04 14.61
C GLU A 39 5.13 -0.83 13.72
N VAL A 40 4.75 0.32 14.27
CA VAL A 40 4.50 1.53 13.47
C VAL A 40 5.78 1.99 12.75
N SER A 41 6.94 1.82 13.39
CA SER A 41 8.23 2.21 12.82
C SER A 41 8.65 1.27 11.70
N LEU A 42 8.58 -0.05 11.94
CA LEU A 42 8.95 -1.10 10.97
C LEU A 42 7.95 -1.22 9.81
N SER A 43 6.70 -0.80 10.00
CA SER A 43 5.65 -0.91 8.98
C SER A 43 5.26 0.40 8.31
N PHE A 44 6.05 1.46 8.50
CA PHE A 44 5.77 2.75 7.86
C PHE A 44 5.95 2.70 6.33
N ASP A 45 7.07 2.17 5.86
CA ASP A 45 7.33 1.95 4.44
C ASP A 45 6.31 1.00 3.81
N ASN A 46 5.88 -0.02 4.56
CA ASN A 46 4.79 -0.93 4.16
C ASN A 46 3.50 -0.16 3.91
N ALA A 47 3.15 0.77 4.81
CA ALA A 47 1.96 1.61 4.66
C ALA A 47 2.01 2.48 3.39
N VAL A 48 3.21 2.94 2.98
CA VAL A 48 3.45 3.75 1.78
C VAL A 48 3.33 2.90 0.52
N VAL A 49 3.96 1.72 0.50
CA VAL A 49 3.86 0.76 -0.60
C VAL A 49 2.39 0.36 -0.83
N ASN A 50 1.69 0.00 0.24
CA ASN A 50 0.28 -0.36 0.18
C ASN A 50 -0.58 0.78 -0.35
N ALA A 51 -0.33 2.02 0.11
CA ALA A 51 -1.04 3.19 -0.39
C ALA A 51 -0.84 3.40 -1.90
N GLY A 52 0.37 3.15 -2.41
CA GLY A 52 0.70 3.26 -3.83
C GLY A 52 -0.06 2.29 -4.74
N VAL A 53 -0.38 1.09 -4.24
CA VAL A 53 -1.17 0.10 -4.97
C VAL A 53 -2.67 0.37 -4.79
N LEU A 54 -3.08 0.69 -3.56
CA LEU A 54 -4.47 0.91 -3.18
C LEU A 54 -5.11 2.10 -3.93
N GLN A 55 -4.34 3.16 -4.22
CA GLN A 55 -4.82 4.31 -4.99
C GLN A 55 -5.25 3.96 -6.43
N ARG A 56 -4.71 2.86 -7.00
CA ARG A 56 -5.06 2.39 -8.35
C ARG A 56 -6.33 1.54 -8.36
N MET A 57 -6.88 1.21 -7.20
CA MET A 57 -8.05 0.35 -7.06
C MET A 57 -9.32 1.18 -6.89
N SER A 58 -10.45 0.67 -7.38
CA SER A 58 -11.75 1.30 -7.18
C SER A 58 -12.13 1.46 -5.70
N PRO A 59 -12.99 2.44 -5.34
CA PRO A 59 -13.37 2.70 -3.95
C PRO A 59 -13.95 1.49 -3.20
N PHE A 60 -14.60 0.57 -3.93
CA PHE A 60 -15.08 -0.69 -3.37
C PHE A 60 -13.92 -1.53 -2.84
N TRP A 61 -12.91 -1.77 -3.66
CA TRP A 61 -11.73 -2.56 -3.29
C TRP A 61 -10.86 -1.87 -2.25
N GLN A 62 -10.79 -0.53 -2.29
CA GLN A 62 -10.19 0.23 -1.21
C GLN A 62 -10.88 -0.05 0.13
N ARG A 63 -12.21 -0.11 0.16
CA ARG A 63 -12.96 -0.44 1.37
C ARG A 63 -12.71 -1.88 1.82
N ILE A 64 -12.64 -2.83 0.90
CA ILE A 64 -12.35 -4.25 1.21
C ILE A 64 -10.97 -4.39 1.86
N PHE A 65 -9.93 -3.82 1.27
CA PHE A 65 -8.59 -3.84 1.85
C PHE A 65 -8.57 -3.19 3.25
N LEU A 66 -9.21 -2.03 3.38
CA LEU A 66 -9.28 -1.31 4.65
C LEU A 66 -10.23 -1.93 5.70
N THR A 67 -10.88 -3.05 5.40
CA THR A 67 -11.77 -3.77 6.32
C THR A 67 -11.30 -5.22 6.48
N ILE A 68 -11.49 -6.04 5.44
CA ILE A 68 -11.11 -7.45 5.42
C ILE A 68 -9.59 -7.59 5.40
N GLY A 69 -8.91 -6.83 4.54
CA GLY A 69 -7.45 -6.89 4.44
C GLY A 69 -6.77 -6.56 5.77
N MET A 70 -7.24 -5.51 6.47
CA MET A 70 -6.78 -5.23 7.83
C MET A 70 -7.00 -6.41 8.80
N VAL A 71 -8.16 -7.07 8.77
CA VAL A 71 -8.41 -8.24 9.65
C VAL A 71 -7.42 -9.36 9.32
N ILE A 72 -7.13 -9.58 8.04
CA ILE A 72 -6.12 -10.55 7.60
C ILE A 72 -4.72 -10.09 8.05
N ALA A 73 -4.32 -8.85 7.85
CA ALA A 73 -3.03 -8.33 8.30
C ALA A 73 -2.87 -8.43 9.83
N VAL A 74 -3.89 -8.09 10.61
CA VAL A 74 -3.86 -8.10 12.08
C VAL A 74 -3.90 -9.52 12.62
N PHE A 75 -4.91 -10.31 12.27
CA PHE A 75 -5.14 -11.63 12.87
C PHE A 75 -4.56 -12.74 12.00
N GLY A 76 -4.75 -12.65 10.69
CA GLY A 76 -4.19 -13.60 9.74
C GLY A 76 -2.66 -13.63 9.82
N MET A 77 -1.99 -12.51 9.53
CA MET A 77 -0.54 -12.50 9.37
C MET A 77 0.25 -12.51 10.67
N ARG A 78 -0.31 -12.02 11.79
CA ARG A 78 0.42 -11.96 13.07
C ARG A 78 0.05 -13.06 14.06
N LEU A 79 -1.16 -13.63 13.99
CA LEU A 79 -1.59 -14.70 14.90
C LEU A 79 -1.68 -16.04 14.17
N VAL A 80 -2.47 -16.11 13.10
CA VAL A 80 -2.76 -17.38 12.41
C VAL A 80 -1.57 -17.87 11.58
N PHE A 81 -0.90 -16.97 10.86
CA PHE A 81 0.19 -17.34 9.96
C PHE A 81 1.40 -17.90 10.70
N PRO A 82 1.93 -17.28 11.77
CA PRO A 82 3.01 -17.87 12.56
C PRO A 82 2.62 -19.24 13.12
N LEU A 83 1.37 -19.40 13.56
CA LEU A 83 0.86 -20.67 14.08
C LEU A 83 0.81 -21.76 13.01
N VAL A 84 0.34 -21.42 11.80
CA VAL A 84 0.31 -22.33 10.65
C VAL A 84 1.73 -22.70 10.24
N VAL A 85 2.64 -21.74 10.22
CA VAL A 85 4.06 -21.96 9.92
C VAL A 85 4.66 -22.97 10.88
N VAL A 86 4.52 -22.75 12.20
CA VAL A 86 5.05 -23.64 13.23
C VAL A 86 4.40 -25.02 13.15
N GLY A 87 3.08 -25.07 12.95
CA GLY A 87 2.35 -26.34 12.79
C GLY A 87 2.87 -27.17 11.62
N ILE A 88 3.12 -26.54 10.46
CA ILE A 88 3.64 -27.22 9.28
C ILE A 88 5.13 -27.55 9.43
N SER A 89 5.94 -26.61 9.92
CA SER A 89 7.41 -26.75 9.99
C SER A 89 7.85 -27.76 11.04
N ALA A 90 7.18 -27.79 12.19
CA ALA A 90 7.46 -28.68 13.31
C ALA A 90 6.55 -29.92 13.34
N HIS A 91 5.68 -30.08 12.33
CA HIS A 91 4.71 -31.17 12.23
C HIS A 91 3.83 -31.31 13.48
N LEU A 92 3.41 -30.18 14.05
CA LEU A 92 2.54 -30.11 15.23
C LEU A 92 1.08 -29.94 14.79
N ALA A 93 0.15 -30.51 15.57
CA ALA A 93 -1.25 -30.20 15.38
C ALA A 93 -1.50 -28.71 15.70
N PRO A 94 -2.47 -28.04 15.04
CA PRO A 94 -2.73 -26.61 15.27
C PRO A 94 -2.98 -26.25 16.73
N PHE A 95 -3.63 -27.15 17.48
CA PHE A 95 -3.89 -26.96 18.90
C PHE A 95 -2.62 -27.06 19.74
N ASP A 96 -1.71 -27.97 19.42
CA ASP A 96 -0.44 -28.13 20.13
C ASP A 96 0.48 -26.92 19.89
N ALA A 97 0.51 -26.41 18.66
CA ALA A 97 1.24 -25.19 18.34
C ALA A 97 0.66 -23.97 19.10
N LEU A 98 -0.67 -23.91 19.27
CA LEU A 98 -1.31 -22.84 20.04
C LEU A 98 -1.02 -22.97 21.52
N GLN A 99 -1.05 -24.19 22.06
CA GLN A 99 -0.66 -24.43 23.45
C GLN A 99 0.81 -24.07 23.68
N LEU A 100 1.70 -24.38 22.74
CA LEU A 100 3.11 -24.02 22.82
C LEU A 100 3.30 -22.51 22.82
N ALA A 101 2.56 -21.79 21.97
CA ALA A 101 2.59 -20.33 21.93
C ALA A 101 2.09 -19.71 23.25
N LEU A 102 0.95 -20.18 23.78
CA LEU A 102 0.33 -19.62 24.98
C LEU A 102 1.08 -19.96 26.28
N ASN A 103 2.00 -20.90 26.25
CA ASN A 103 2.78 -21.32 27.42
C ASN A 103 4.28 -21.20 27.11
N PRO A 104 4.81 -19.97 26.93
CA PRO A 104 6.23 -19.78 26.71
C PRO A 104 7.04 -20.22 27.93
N PRO A 105 8.29 -20.69 27.74
CA PRO A 105 9.15 -21.03 28.87
C PRO A 105 9.51 -19.79 29.70
N PRO A 106 9.83 -19.96 31.00
CA PRO A 106 10.24 -18.85 31.87
C PRO A 106 11.40 -18.05 31.28
N ASP A 107 11.40 -16.73 31.53
CA ASP A 107 12.43 -15.78 31.09
C ASP A 107 12.70 -15.74 29.57
N GLY A 108 11.77 -16.25 28.75
CA GLY A 108 11.92 -16.25 27.29
C GLY A 108 12.98 -17.23 26.79
N ALA A 109 13.22 -18.32 27.51
CA ALA A 109 14.23 -19.30 27.11
C ALA A 109 13.93 -19.95 25.73
N ALA A 110 14.97 -20.27 24.97
CA ALA A 110 14.79 -20.96 23.68
C ALA A 110 14.25 -22.40 23.83
N PHE A 111 14.48 -23.04 24.98
CA PHE A 111 14.08 -24.42 25.23
C PHE A 111 13.44 -24.56 26.61
N PHE A 112 12.48 -25.47 26.71
CA PHE A 112 11.91 -25.91 27.98
C PHE A 112 12.94 -26.73 28.78
N PRO A 113 12.77 -26.87 30.10
CA PRO A 113 13.66 -27.71 30.94
C PRO A 113 13.71 -29.18 30.52
N ASP A 114 12.71 -29.66 29.78
CA ASP A 114 12.64 -31.01 29.21
C ASP A 114 13.35 -31.15 27.85
N GLY A 115 13.96 -30.08 27.34
CA GLY A 115 14.70 -30.05 26.08
C GLY A 115 13.85 -29.77 24.83
N ARG A 116 12.53 -29.58 24.96
CA ARG A 116 11.68 -29.21 23.82
C ARG A 116 11.93 -27.75 23.39
N PRO A 117 11.90 -27.43 22.08
CA PRO A 117 12.04 -26.06 21.61
C PRO A 117 10.81 -25.21 21.98
N SER A 118 11.04 -23.93 22.24
CA SER A 118 9.98 -22.93 22.41
C SER A 118 9.26 -22.65 21.09
N TYR A 119 8.08 -22.04 21.17
CA TYR A 119 7.35 -21.59 19.99
C TYR A 119 8.19 -20.62 19.13
N GLU A 120 8.85 -19.66 19.79
CA GLU A 120 9.77 -18.72 19.16
C GLU A 120 10.90 -19.44 18.42
N THR A 121 11.53 -20.43 19.05
CA THR A 121 12.61 -21.20 18.42
C THR A 121 12.14 -21.91 17.17
N LEU A 122 10.97 -22.56 17.21
CA LEU A 122 10.39 -23.22 16.04
C LEU A 122 10.00 -22.25 14.92
N LEU A 123 9.56 -21.04 15.29
CA LEU A 123 9.22 -20.00 14.32
C LEU A 123 10.49 -19.43 13.66
N SER A 124 11.53 -19.17 14.45
CA SER A 124 12.85 -18.73 13.97
C SER A 124 13.51 -19.79 13.09
N ASP A 125 13.34 -21.07 13.42
CA ASP A 125 13.80 -22.19 12.57
C ASP A 125 13.09 -22.22 11.20
N ALA A 126 11.87 -21.71 11.13
CA ALA A 126 11.14 -21.57 9.88
C ALA A 126 11.51 -20.30 9.08
N ASN A 127 12.27 -19.36 9.66
CA ASN A 127 12.65 -18.10 9.02
C ASN A 127 13.24 -18.27 7.61
N PRO A 128 14.23 -19.16 7.36
CA PRO A 128 14.81 -19.33 6.02
C PRO A 128 13.78 -19.65 4.93
N LYS A 129 12.72 -20.41 5.27
CA LYS A 129 11.63 -20.75 4.34
C LYS A 129 10.85 -19.50 3.95
N ILE A 130 10.43 -18.74 4.94
CA ILE A 130 9.54 -17.59 4.75
C ILE A 130 10.28 -16.42 4.14
N ALA A 131 11.49 -16.15 4.64
CA ALA A 131 12.35 -15.09 4.15
C ALA A 131 12.71 -15.32 2.67
N THR A 132 13.03 -16.55 2.26
CA THR A 132 13.31 -16.83 0.84
C THR A 132 12.03 -16.77 -0.01
N PHE A 133 10.91 -17.29 0.48
CA PHE A 133 9.63 -17.21 -0.24
C PHE A 133 9.23 -15.75 -0.51
N GLY A 134 9.16 -14.93 0.55
CA GLY A 134 8.80 -13.52 0.46
C GLY A 134 9.86 -12.72 -0.28
N GLY A 135 11.14 -12.93 0.01
CA GLY A 135 12.26 -12.27 -0.63
C GLY A 135 12.29 -12.45 -2.14
N MET A 136 12.04 -13.67 -2.64
CA MET A 136 11.95 -13.93 -4.08
C MET A 136 10.71 -13.31 -4.73
N PHE A 137 9.56 -13.32 -4.04
CA PHE A 137 8.35 -12.65 -4.51
C PHE A 137 8.57 -11.13 -4.65
N LEU A 138 9.09 -10.49 -3.60
CA LEU A 138 9.39 -9.05 -3.57
C LEU A 138 10.49 -8.67 -4.56
N LEU A 139 11.50 -9.54 -4.74
CA LEU A 139 12.56 -9.32 -5.71
C LEU A 139 12.01 -9.26 -7.14
N LEU A 140 11.17 -10.21 -7.54
CA LEU A 140 10.56 -10.19 -8.86
C LEU A 140 9.69 -8.95 -9.07
N LEU A 141 8.91 -8.58 -8.06
CA LEU A 141 8.13 -7.35 -8.08
C LEU A 141 9.01 -6.12 -8.31
N PHE A 142 10.09 -5.98 -7.53
CA PHE A 142 11.03 -4.88 -7.68
C PHE A 142 11.69 -4.88 -9.06
N LEU A 143 12.16 -6.05 -9.53
CA LEU A 143 12.82 -6.19 -10.82
C LEU A 143 11.89 -5.85 -11.99
N ASN A 144 10.65 -6.35 -11.98
CA ASN A 144 9.68 -6.04 -13.01
C ASN A 144 9.29 -4.56 -13.00
N TYR A 145 9.17 -3.94 -11.82
CA TYR A 145 9.03 -2.50 -11.75
C TYR A 145 10.27 -1.82 -12.35
N ILE A 146 11.47 -2.01 -11.81
CA ILE A 146 12.66 -1.22 -12.19
C ILE A 146 13.08 -1.38 -13.66
N CYS A 147 12.81 -2.55 -14.25
CA CYS A 147 13.10 -2.87 -15.64
C CYS A 147 12.02 -2.39 -16.63
N THR A 148 10.89 -1.86 -16.16
CA THR A 148 9.87 -1.29 -17.02
C THR A 148 10.23 0.17 -17.38
N PRO A 149 10.18 0.56 -18.68
CA PRO A 149 10.43 1.94 -19.07
C PRO A 149 9.35 2.87 -18.52
N ARG A 150 9.79 4.01 -17.98
CA ARG A 150 8.93 5.05 -17.40
C ARG A 150 9.40 6.44 -17.85
N GLU A 151 8.47 7.38 -17.93
CA GLU A 151 8.76 8.78 -18.27
C GLU A 151 9.52 9.49 -17.16
N ILE A 152 9.15 9.20 -15.91
CA ILE A 152 9.75 9.73 -14.71
C ILE A 152 10.69 8.67 -14.14
N THR A 153 11.91 9.09 -13.75
CA THR A 153 12.88 8.23 -13.07
C THR A 153 13.50 8.98 -11.90
N TRP A 154 13.61 8.34 -10.73
CA TRP A 154 14.22 8.96 -9.55
C TRP A 154 15.74 8.81 -9.59
N LEU A 155 16.26 7.57 -9.53
CA LEU A 155 17.68 7.28 -9.73
C LEU A 155 17.98 7.07 -11.22
N SER A 156 17.89 8.15 -12.01
CA SER A 156 18.00 8.10 -13.48
C SER A 156 19.25 7.39 -14.02
N TRP A 157 20.37 7.42 -13.28
CA TRP A 157 21.63 6.77 -13.65
C TRP A 157 21.56 5.23 -13.56
N LEU A 158 20.67 4.69 -12.74
CA LEU A 158 20.49 3.26 -12.51
C LEU A 158 19.22 2.74 -13.18
N GLU A 159 18.12 3.48 -13.08
CA GLU A 159 16.81 3.10 -13.62
C GLU A 159 16.82 3.02 -15.16
N ARG A 160 17.45 3.98 -15.85
CA ARG A 160 17.46 4.01 -17.33
C ARG A 160 18.25 2.85 -17.96
N PRO A 161 19.45 2.49 -17.46
CA PRO A 161 20.14 1.29 -17.92
C PRO A 161 19.34 0.01 -17.65
N LEU A 162 18.79 -0.14 -16.44
CA LEU A 162 18.02 -1.33 -16.07
C LEU A 162 16.76 -1.47 -16.92
N ALA A 163 16.04 -0.37 -17.20
CA ALA A 163 14.89 -0.37 -18.10
C ALA A 163 15.25 -0.73 -19.55
N ARG A 164 16.46 -0.36 -20.01
CA ARG A 164 16.93 -0.72 -21.36
C ARG A 164 17.20 -2.20 -21.50
N ILE A 165 17.75 -2.82 -20.45
CA ILE A 165 18.04 -4.27 -20.37
C ILE A 165 16.75 -5.06 -20.17
N GLY A 166 15.79 -4.48 -19.44
CA GLY A 166 14.45 -5.01 -19.18
C GLY A 166 13.56 -5.25 -20.40
N ARG A 167 13.98 -4.82 -21.60
CA ARG A 167 13.25 -5.14 -22.85
C ARG A 167 13.13 -6.64 -23.13
N PHE A 168 13.98 -7.45 -22.52
CA PHE A 168 13.83 -8.90 -22.51
C PHE A 168 13.01 -9.29 -21.28
N SER A 169 11.74 -9.68 -21.47
CA SER A 169 10.84 -10.04 -20.37
C SER A 169 11.40 -11.15 -19.45
N THR A 170 12.23 -12.04 -20.00
CA THR A 170 12.89 -13.11 -19.22
C THR A 170 14.07 -12.62 -18.38
N PHE A 171 14.58 -11.40 -18.59
CA PHE A 171 15.76 -10.89 -17.88
C PHE A 171 15.54 -10.83 -16.36
N THR A 172 14.38 -10.33 -15.92
CA THR A 172 14.02 -10.24 -14.49
C THR A 172 13.97 -11.63 -13.85
N VAL A 173 13.43 -12.61 -14.57
CA VAL A 173 13.38 -14.02 -14.15
C VAL A 173 14.78 -14.62 -14.02
N VAL A 174 15.67 -14.36 -14.98
CA VAL A 174 17.07 -14.86 -14.92
C VAL A 174 17.81 -14.28 -13.73
N ILE A 175 17.70 -12.98 -13.48
CA ILE A 175 18.34 -12.34 -12.32
C ILE A 175 17.77 -12.90 -11.01
N ALA A 176 16.45 -13.10 -10.94
CA ALA A 176 15.82 -13.73 -9.77
C ALA A 176 16.33 -15.17 -9.55
N LEU A 177 16.43 -15.99 -10.61
CA LEU A 177 16.98 -17.34 -10.49
C LEU A 177 18.44 -17.34 -10.03
N ILE A 178 19.27 -16.43 -10.56
CA ILE A 178 20.66 -16.27 -10.10
C ILE A 178 20.69 -15.89 -8.62
N ALA A 179 19.87 -14.92 -8.21
CA ALA A 179 19.77 -14.51 -6.81
C ALA A 179 19.33 -15.68 -5.91
N LEU A 180 18.37 -16.49 -6.34
CA LEU A 180 17.93 -17.69 -5.61
C LEU A 180 19.05 -18.71 -5.46
N VAL A 181 19.78 -19.00 -6.54
CA VAL A 181 20.91 -19.95 -6.50
C VAL A 181 22.03 -19.44 -5.59
N LEU A 182 22.34 -18.14 -5.64
CA LEU A 182 23.33 -17.52 -4.77
C LEU A 182 22.88 -17.55 -3.31
N THR A 183 21.60 -17.27 -3.04
CA THR A 183 21.03 -17.34 -1.69
C THR A 183 21.12 -18.77 -1.14
N ALA A 184 20.71 -19.76 -1.93
CA ALA A 184 20.79 -21.16 -1.54
C ALA A 184 22.24 -21.67 -1.37
N GLY A 185 23.18 -21.19 -2.18
CA GLY A 185 24.57 -21.66 -2.16
C GLY A 185 25.46 -20.94 -1.15
N LEU A 186 25.21 -19.67 -0.87
CA LEU A 186 26.10 -18.83 -0.05
C LEU A 186 25.50 -18.44 1.31
N LEU A 187 24.16 -18.41 1.43
CA LEU A 187 23.47 -17.91 2.62
C LEU A 187 22.63 -18.98 3.33
N ALA A 188 22.23 -20.06 2.64
CA ALA A 188 21.47 -21.10 3.31
C ALA A 188 22.26 -21.68 4.49
N PRO A 189 21.63 -21.85 5.67
CA PRO A 189 22.21 -22.61 6.76
C PRO A 189 22.60 -24.02 6.29
N ASN A 190 23.65 -24.59 6.87
CA ASN A 190 24.16 -25.91 6.51
C ASN A 190 23.00 -26.92 6.39
N GLU A 191 22.97 -27.67 5.28
CA GLU A 191 21.96 -28.69 4.96
C GLU A 191 20.53 -28.18 4.64
N ARG A 192 20.29 -26.86 4.51
CA ARG A 192 18.96 -26.30 4.19
C ARG A 192 18.88 -25.64 2.80
N ALA A 193 19.84 -25.87 1.91
CA ALA A 193 19.87 -25.25 0.57
C ALA A 193 18.68 -25.68 -0.31
N ASP A 194 18.25 -26.93 -0.19
CA ASP A 194 17.05 -27.48 -0.84
C ASP A 194 15.78 -26.75 -0.38
N VAL A 195 15.67 -26.49 0.92
CA VAL A 195 14.55 -25.76 1.53
C VAL A 195 14.48 -24.33 1.00
N VAL A 196 15.62 -23.65 0.92
CA VAL A 196 15.73 -22.29 0.35
C VAL A 196 15.32 -22.31 -1.13
N MET A 197 15.85 -23.24 -1.93
CA MET A 197 15.50 -23.36 -3.34
C MET A 197 14.01 -23.59 -3.57
N VAL A 198 13.40 -24.54 -2.84
CA VAL A 198 11.97 -24.86 -2.98
C VAL A 198 11.12 -23.68 -2.55
N SER A 199 11.42 -23.06 -1.41
CA SER A 199 10.64 -21.92 -0.89
C SER A 199 10.74 -20.71 -1.81
N GLY A 200 11.93 -20.39 -2.31
CA GLY A 200 12.14 -19.32 -3.28
C GLY A 200 11.43 -19.58 -4.61
N ALA A 201 11.47 -20.81 -5.12
CA ALA A 201 10.74 -21.19 -6.33
C ALA A 201 9.21 -21.05 -6.14
N LEU A 202 8.68 -21.42 -4.97
CA LEU A 202 7.26 -21.20 -4.63
C LEU A 202 6.92 -19.71 -4.53
N GLY A 203 7.83 -18.88 -4.01
CA GLY A 203 7.69 -17.42 -4.01
C GLY A 203 7.60 -16.85 -5.43
N MET A 204 8.48 -17.30 -6.32
CA MET A 204 8.44 -16.93 -7.73
C MET A 204 7.16 -17.41 -8.43
N ALA A 205 6.73 -18.66 -8.18
CA ALA A 205 5.50 -19.20 -8.75
C ALA A 205 4.27 -18.40 -8.28
N THR A 206 4.24 -18.01 -7.00
CA THR A 206 3.19 -17.16 -6.44
C THR A 206 3.18 -15.79 -7.11
N TYR A 207 4.36 -15.19 -7.34
CA TYR A 207 4.47 -13.94 -8.10
C TYR A 207 3.84 -14.08 -9.49
N PHE A 208 4.25 -15.08 -10.27
CA PHE A 208 3.71 -15.27 -11.63
C PHE A 208 2.23 -15.59 -11.65
N LEU A 209 1.71 -16.27 -10.63
CA LEU A 209 0.28 -16.55 -10.51
C LEU A 209 -0.49 -15.25 -10.26
N VAL A 210 -0.03 -14.41 -9.33
CA VAL A 210 -0.71 -13.14 -9.00
C VAL A 210 -0.59 -12.13 -10.14
N ASP A 211 0.61 -11.98 -10.71
CA ASP A 211 0.93 -11.06 -11.80
C ASP A 211 0.29 -11.49 -13.13
N GLY A 212 0.49 -12.76 -13.53
CA GLY A 212 0.02 -13.30 -14.80
C GLY A 212 -1.51 -13.41 -14.88
N LEU A 213 -2.19 -13.71 -13.76
CA LEU A 213 -3.65 -13.68 -13.73
C LEU A 213 -4.19 -12.24 -13.73
N GLY A 214 -3.50 -11.29 -13.09
CA GLY A 214 -3.86 -9.86 -13.17
C GLY A 214 -3.89 -9.35 -14.61
N ALA A 215 -2.80 -9.57 -15.36
CA ALA A 215 -2.66 -9.12 -16.74
C ALA A 215 -3.68 -9.74 -17.71
N HIS A 216 -4.06 -11.02 -17.50
CA HIS A 216 -5.09 -11.66 -18.32
C HIS A 216 -6.47 -11.02 -18.14
N PHE A 217 -6.79 -10.51 -16.95
CA PHE A 217 -8.11 -9.95 -16.66
C PHE A 217 -8.20 -8.43 -16.84
N GLU A 218 -7.08 -7.71 -16.88
CA GLU A 218 -7.04 -6.29 -17.29
C GLU A 218 -7.47 -6.12 -18.75
N ASN A 219 -7.10 -7.06 -19.64
CA ASN A 219 -7.51 -7.04 -21.04
C ASN A 219 -9.01 -7.23 -21.26
N ASP A 220 -9.72 -7.89 -20.33
CA ASP A 220 -11.16 -8.16 -20.41
C ASP A 220 -12.03 -7.03 -19.83
N SER A 221 -11.44 -6.05 -19.13
CA SER A 221 -12.17 -5.03 -18.35
C SER A 221 -12.06 -3.60 -18.89
N LEU A 222 -11.64 -3.44 -20.15
CA LEU A 222 -11.69 -2.17 -20.88
C LEU A 222 -13.14 -1.79 -21.22
N ILE A 223 -13.86 -1.26 -20.23
CA ILE A 223 -14.98 -0.35 -20.51
C ILE A 223 -14.33 0.98 -20.93
N GLU A 224 -14.38 1.25 -22.24
CA GLU A 224 -13.87 2.45 -22.89
C GLU A 224 -14.50 3.73 -22.30
N GLY A 225 -13.65 4.65 -21.84
CA GLY A 225 -14.02 6.01 -21.48
C GLY A 225 -12.77 6.91 -21.45
N PRO A 226 -12.71 8.01 -22.21
CA PRO A 226 -11.51 8.82 -22.33
C PRO A 226 -11.46 9.89 -21.23
N SER A 227 -11.10 9.52 -19.99
CA SER A 227 -10.52 10.47 -19.01
C SER A 227 -10.16 9.79 -17.69
N GLN A 228 -8.98 10.13 -17.17
CA GLN A 228 -8.43 9.87 -15.83
C GLN A 228 -8.35 8.39 -15.40
N THR A 229 -7.12 7.84 -15.51
CA THR A 229 -6.62 6.64 -14.79
C THR A 229 -7.69 5.57 -14.54
N ALA A 230 -7.83 4.64 -15.49
CA ALA A 230 -8.70 3.48 -15.33
C ALA A 230 -8.38 2.79 -14.00
N LEU A 231 -9.30 2.90 -13.04
CA LEU A 231 -9.16 2.25 -11.73
C LEU A 231 -9.37 0.75 -11.91
N LEU A 232 -8.54 -0.04 -11.25
CA LEU A 232 -8.67 -1.49 -11.23
C LEU A 232 -10.03 -1.85 -10.60
N THR A 233 -10.77 -2.70 -11.31
CA THR A 233 -12.06 -3.26 -10.87
C THR A 233 -12.11 -4.76 -11.11
N GLY A 234 -13.18 -5.42 -10.65
CA GLY A 234 -13.42 -6.84 -10.91
C GLY A 234 -12.25 -7.74 -10.51
N LYS A 235 -11.82 -8.59 -11.44
CA LYS A 235 -10.74 -9.58 -11.21
C LYS A 235 -9.36 -8.92 -11.08
N ALA A 236 -9.06 -7.89 -11.86
CA ALA A 236 -7.77 -7.19 -11.77
C ALA A 236 -7.57 -6.59 -10.36
N ALA A 237 -8.62 -5.99 -9.80
CA ALA A 237 -8.58 -5.49 -8.42
C ALA A 237 -8.56 -6.61 -7.36
N PHE A 238 -9.14 -7.78 -7.63
CA PHE A 238 -8.98 -8.93 -6.75
C PHE A 238 -7.53 -9.41 -6.70
N PHE A 239 -6.84 -9.51 -7.83
CA PHE A 239 -5.42 -9.88 -7.84
C PHE A 239 -4.54 -8.80 -7.23
N ALA A 240 -4.83 -7.51 -7.44
CA ALA A 240 -4.18 -6.42 -6.72
C ALA A 240 -4.43 -6.47 -5.21
N PHE A 241 -5.60 -6.97 -4.77
CA PHE A 241 -5.87 -7.21 -3.35
C PHE A 241 -5.04 -8.39 -2.81
N LEU A 242 -5.03 -9.54 -3.49
CA LEU A 242 -4.17 -10.67 -3.09
C LEU A 242 -2.70 -10.28 -3.05
N TYR A 243 -2.27 -9.48 -4.02
CA TYR A 243 -0.94 -8.89 -4.07
C TYR A 243 -0.64 -8.08 -2.81
N LEU A 244 -1.55 -7.21 -2.37
CA LEU A 244 -1.41 -6.43 -1.13
C LEU A 244 -1.32 -7.35 0.10
N GLU A 245 -2.13 -8.41 0.18
CA GLU A 245 -2.08 -9.34 1.31
C GLU A 245 -0.74 -10.13 1.36
N VAL A 246 -0.17 -10.49 0.20
CA VAL A 246 1.15 -11.16 0.15
C VAL A 246 2.27 -10.19 0.52
N LEU A 247 2.16 -8.92 0.14
CA LEU A 247 3.06 -7.88 0.62
C LEU A 247 3.01 -7.78 2.15
N ASP A 248 1.81 -7.58 2.70
CA ASP A 248 1.59 -7.49 4.15
C ASP A 248 2.10 -8.73 4.86
N ALA A 249 1.95 -9.92 4.27
CA ALA A 249 2.48 -11.15 4.82
C ALA A 249 4.01 -11.17 4.92
N SER A 250 4.67 -10.76 3.84
CA SER A 250 6.13 -10.74 3.76
C SER A 250 6.72 -9.71 4.73
N PHE A 251 6.09 -8.54 4.79
CA PHE A 251 6.45 -7.44 5.68
C PHE A 251 6.18 -7.75 7.17
N SER A 252 5.07 -8.42 7.46
CA SER A 252 4.68 -8.73 8.84
C SER A 252 5.57 -9.79 9.49
N PHE A 253 6.27 -10.61 8.72
CA PHE A 253 7.07 -11.70 9.28
C PHE A 253 8.29 -11.17 10.06
N ASP A 254 8.98 -10.17 9.52
CA ASP A 254 10.13 -9.53 10.17
C ASP A 254 9.70 -8.85 11.48
N GLY A 255 8.56 -8.15 11.46
CA GLY A 255 7.98 -7.55 12.66
C GLY A 255 7.64 -8.57 13.74
N VAL A 256 7.06 -9.72 13.37
CA VAL A 256 6.74 -10.79 14.33
C VAL A 256 7.99 -11.38 14.98
N ILE A 257 9.08 -11.58 14.23
CA ILE A 257 10.35 -12.05 14.80
C ILE A 257 10.95 -10.99 15.73
N GLY A 258 11.00 -9.73 15.30
CA GLY A 258 11.48 -8.62 16.14
C GLY A 258 10.66 -8.42 17.42
N ALA A 259 9.37 -8.82 17.43
CA ALA A 259 8.54 -8.77 18.63
C ALA A 259 9.02 -9.71 19.73
N PHE A 260 9.54 -10.89 19.36
CA PHE A 260 10.06 -11.87 20.32
C PHE A 260 11.31 -11.36 21.06
N ALA A 261 12.08 -10.45 20.46
CA ALA A 261 13.18 -9.77 21.15
C ALA A 261 12.71 -8.88 22.33
N ILE A 262 11.43 -8.48 22.34
CA ILE A 262 10.83 -7.67 23.41
C ILE A 262 9.99 -8.52 24.36
N SER A 263 9.20 -9.48 23.84
CA SER A 263 8.29 -10.29 24.65
C SER A 263 8.01 -11.64 24.00
N ALA A 264 8.05 -12.71 24.80
CA ALA A 264 7.61 -14.04 24.38
C ALA A 264 6.10 -14.29 24.59
N ASP A 265 5.39 -13.40 25.30
CA ASP A 265 3.95 -13.53 25.55
C ASP A 265 3.14 -13.16 24.29
N PRO A 266 2.38 -14.10 23.70
CA PRO A 266 1.59 -13.85 22.49
C PRO A 266 0.48 -12.82 22.69
N ILE A 267 -0.06 -12.68 23.91
CA ILE A 267 -1.11 -11.71 24.22
C ILE A 267 -0.51 -10.30 24.16
N ILE A 268 0.67 -10.11 24.77
CA ILE A 268 1.40 -8.84 24.72
C ILE A 268 1.77 -8.49 23.27
N ILE A 269 2.28 -9.45 22.49
CA ILE A 269 2.59 -9.28 21.07
C ILE A 269 1.32 -8.91 20.27
N ALA A 270 0.22 -9.63 20.47
CA ALA A 270 -1.04 -9.37 19.76
C ALA A 270 -1.63 -7.99 20.08
N LEU A 271 -1.53 -7.52 21.34
CA LEU A 271 -1.98 -6.18 21.72
C LEU A 271 -1.09 -5.10 21.09
N GLY A 272 0.24 -5.25 21.16
CA GLY A 272 1.21 -4.28 20.66
C GLY A 272 1.29 -4.22 19.14
N LEU A 273 1.82 -5.28 18.50
CA LEU A 273 1.95 -5.35 17.05
C LEU A 273 0.59 -5.42 16.36
N GLY A 274 -0.26 -6.35 16.82
CA GLY A 274 -1.53 -6.66 16.17
C GLY A 274 -2.55 -5.52 16.26
N LEU A 275 -2.94 -5.13 17.47
CA LEU A 275 -3.99 -4.13 17.63
C LEU A 275 -3.48 -2.70 17.48
N ILE A 276 -2.42 -2.30 18.20
CA ILE A 276 -1.93 -0.92 18.12
C ILE A 276 -1.30 -0.67 16.76
N GLY A 277 -0.25 -1.43 16.45
CA GLY A 277 0.57 -1.18 15.27
C GLY A 277 -0.22 -1.26 13.97
N ALA A 278 -0.93 -2.36 13.70
CA ALA A 278 -1.69 -2.49 12.47
C ALA A 278 -2.82 -1.45 12.31
N MET A 279 -3.44 -1.01 13.41
CA MET A 279 -4.42 0.09 13.36
C MET A 279 -3.79 1.42 12.97
N PHE A 280 -2.56 1.69 13.42
CA PHE A 280 -1.82 2.89 13.03
C PHE A 280 -1.31 2.80 11.59
N VAL A 281 -0.72 1.66 11.20
CA VAL A 281 -0.28 1.37 9.82
C VAL A 281 -1.44 1.57 8.84
N ARG A 282 -2.62 1.00 9.15
CA ARG A 282 -3.83 1.24 8.36
C ARG A 282 -4.17 2.72 8.27
N SER A 283 -4.20 3.43 9.39
CA SER A 283 -4.56 4.85 9.40
C SER A 283 -3.57 5.68 8.57
N ILE A 284 -2.28 5.32 8.56
CA ILE A 284 -1.28 5.90 7.69
C ILE A 284 -1.61 5.61 6.22
N THR A 285 -1.88 4.36 5.85
CA THR A 285 -2.27 4.00 4.48
C THR A 285 -3.52 4.75 4.01
N VAL A 286 -4.59 4.79 4.84
CA VAL A 286 -5.81 5.55 4.53
C VAL A 286 -5.50 7.04 4.35
N TYR A 287 -4.67 7.59 5.23
CA TYR A 287 -4.30 8.99 5.18
C TYR A 287 -3.56 9.32 3.87
N LEU A 288 -2.58 8.50 3.48
CA LEU A 288 -1.79 8.67 2.26
C LEU A 288 -2.65 8.55 1.00
N VAL A 289 -3.55 7.56 0.94
CA VAL A 289 -4.45 7.39 -0.21
C VAL A 289 -5.44 8.55 -0.33
N ARG A 290 -6.09 8.95 0.77
CA ARG A 290 -7.13 10.00 0.72
C ARG A 290 -6.58 11.40 0.51
N ARG A 291 -5.36 11.67 0.95
CA ARG A 291 -4.70 12.96 0.72
C ARG A 291 -4.16 13.09 -0.70
N GLY A 292 -4.12 12.02 -1.49
CA GLY A 292 -3.48 12.03 -2.81
C GLY A 292 -1.99 12.37 -2.72
N THR A 293 -1.35 12.16 -1.56
CA THR A 293 0.03 12.60 -1.28
C THR A 293 1.02 11.99 -2.28
N LEU A 294 0.76 10.77 -2.73
CA LEU A 294 1.52 10.10 -3.79
C LEU A 294 1.45 10.84 -5.14
N SER A 295 0.30 11.41 -5.50
CA SER A 295 0.16 12.22 -6.73
C SER A 295 0.84 13.60 -6.62
N GLU A 296 0.95 14.14 -5.42
CA GLU A 296 1.66 15.41 -5.17
C GLU A 296 3.19 15.24 -5.16
N TYR A 297 3.69 14.04 -4.84
CA TYR A 297 5.13 13.75 -4.72
C TYR A 297 5.60 12.75 -5.77
N ILE A 298 6.10 13.31 -6.88
CA ILE A 298 6.51 12.61 -8.10
C ILE A 298 7.45 11.40 -7.92
N TYR A 299 8.34 11.41 -6.91
CA TYR A 299 9.29 10.31 -6.68
C TYR A 299 8.84 9.33 -5.59
N LEU A 300 7.71 9.57 -4.90
CA LEU A 300 7.32 8.75 -3.76
C LEU A 300 6.98 7.31 -4.15
N GLU A 301 6.36 7.12 -5.33
CA GLU A 301 6.11 5.77 -5.89
C GLU A 301 7.42 5.05 -6.24
N HIS A 302 8.43 5.77 -6.73
CA HIS A 302 9.75 5.19 -7.00
C HIS A 302 10.44 4.78 -5.71
N GLY A 303 10.41 5.65 -4.69
CA GLY A 303 10.93 5.35 -3.36
C GLY A 303 10.30 4.10 -2.77
N ALA A 304 8.98 3.94 -2.91
CA ALA A 304 8.26 2.75 -2.44
C ALA A 304 8.79 1.46 -3.08
N HIS A 305 9.00 1.43 -4.39
CA HIS A 305 9.55 0.24 -5.05
C HIS A 305 11.02 0.00 -4.70
N TRP A 306 11.82 1.04 -4.50
CA TRP A 306 13.18 0.90 -3.97
C TRP A 306 13.20 0.32 -2.55
N ALA A 307 12.25 0.71 -1.70
CA ALA A 307 12.09 0.12 -0.37
C ALA A 307 11.71 -1.37 -0.46
N ILE A 308 10.81 -1.75 -1.38
CA ILE A 308 10.49 -3.16 -1.66
C ILE A 308 11.74 -3.94 -2.07
N GLY A 309 12.55 -3.39 -2.97
CA GLY A 309 13.80 -4.02 -3.41
C GLY A 309 14.82 -4.16 -2.28
N ALA A 310 14.93 -3.15 -1.42
CA ALA A 310 15.77 -3.21 -0.22
C ALA A 310 15.29 -4.30 0.75
N LEU A 311 13.99 -4.40 1.00
CA LEU A 311 13.45 -5.46 1.83
C LEU A 311 13.68 -6.84 1.21
N ALA A 312 13.46 -7.00 -0.10
CA ALA A 312 13.72 -8.26 -0.78
C ALA A 312 15.17 -8.72 -0.52
N ALA A 313 16.13 -7.80 -0.62
CA ALA A 313 17.53 -8.09 -0.30
C ALA A 313 17.73 -8.43 1.19
N VAL A 314 17.12 -7.68 2.11
CA VAL A 314 17.16 -7.95 3.56
C VAL A 314 16.64 -9.35 3.88
N LEU A 315 15.49 -9.76 3.34
CA LEU A 315 14.91 -11.10 3.57
C LEU A 315 15.80 -12.21 3.00
N LEU A 316 16.38 -12.02 1.82
CA LEU A 316 17.31 -13.01 1.26
C LEU A 316 18.59 -13.10 2.10
N ILE A 317 19.08 -11.99 2.64
CA ILE A 317 20.25 -11.96 3.54
C ILE A 317 19.89 -12.58 4.91
N SER A 318 18.70 -12.31 5.42
CA SER A 318 18.24 -12.80 6.73
C SER A 318 18.12 -14.32 6.80
N THR A 319 18.07 -14.98 5.64
CA THR A 319 18.05 -16.45 5.51
C THR A 319 19.28 -17.10 6.15
N GLY A 320 20.43 -16.43 6.14
CA GLY A 320 21.69 -16.93 6.70
C GLY A 320 22.26 -16.12 7.85
N PHE A 321 21.87 -14.85 7.96
CA PHE A 321 22.43 -13.90 8.91
C PHE A 321 21.32 -13.25 9.74
N HIS A 322 21.54 -13.11 11.04
CA HIS A 322 20.64 -12.28 11.84
C HIS A 322 20.93 -10.82 11.51
N LEU A 323 19.91 -10.11 11.04
CA LEU A 323 19.97 -8.68 10.76
C LEU A 323 19.27 -7.94 11.88
N ASP A 324 19.86 -6.82 12.30
CA ASP A 324 19.24 -5.94 13.29
C ASP A 324 18.00 -5.27 12.67
N GLU A 325 16.84 -5.50 13.28
CA GLU A 325 15.54 -5.06 12.80
C GLU A 325 15.42 -3.54 12.76
N MET A 326 16.13 -2.84 13.66
CA MET A 326 16.19 -1.39 13.64
C MET A 326 16.95 -0.91 12.40
N ILE A 327 18.06 -1.57 12.04
CA ILE A 327 18.82 -1.22 10.83
C ILE A 327 17.99 -1.49 9.58
N THR A 328 17.33 -2.65 9.48
CA THR A 328 16.51 -3.01 8.30
C THR A 328 15.34 -2.05 8.12
N GLY A 329 14.60 -1.73 9.19
CA GLY A 329 13.51 -0.75 9.15
C GLY A 329 13.98 0.66 8.81
N LEU A 330 15.15 1.09 9.33
CA LEU A 330 15.71 2.41 9.01
C LEU A 330 16.10 2.55 7.54
N VAL A 331 16.52 1.48 6.86
CA VAL A 331 16.80 1.52 5.42
C VAL A 331 15.55 1.87 4.62
N GLY A 332 14.41 1.24 4.92
CA GLY A 332 13.12 1.54 4.30
C GLY A 332 12.72 3.00 4.53
N VAL A 333 12.74 3.45 5.79
CA VAL A 333 12.43 4.84 6.18
C VAL A 333 13.36 5.83 5.48
N ALA A 334 14.66 5.54 5.38
CA ALA A 334 15.62 6.41 4.72
C ALA A 334 15.35 6.54 3.21
N ILE A 335 15.02 5.44 2.53
CA ILE A 335 14.68 5.45 1.09
C ILE A 335 13.41 6.26 0.85
N ILE A 336 12.35 6.00 1.62
CA ILE A 336 11.08 6.74 1.51
C ILE A 336 11.29 8.23 1.83
N GLY A 337 12.04 8.53 2.90
CA GLY A 337 12.37 9.90 3.29
C GLY A 337 13.16 10.64 2.21
N ALA A 338 14.14 9.98 1.58
CA ALA A 338 14.91 10.54 0.48
C ALA A 338 14.06 10.80 -0.77
N ALA A 339 13.14 9.89 -1.11
CA ALA A 339 12.20 10.06 -2.21
C ALA A 339 11.22 11.22 -1.95
N TYR A 340 10.71 11.33 -0.73
CA TYR A 340 9.88 12.44 -0.29
C TYR A 340 10.61 13.78 -0.37
N LEU A 341 11.81 13.88 0.21
CA LEU A 341 12.62 15.10 0.18
C LEU A 341 12.99 15.52 -1.25
N SER A 342 13.37 14.55 -2.09
CA SER A 342 13.64 14.79 -3.51
C SER A 342 12.42 15.36 -4.23
N SER A 343 11.22 14.85 -3.92
CA SER A 343 9.96 15.33 -4.50
C SER A 343 9.62 16.74 -4.02
N VAL A 344 9.84 17.04 -2.73
CA VAL A 344 9.68 18.41 -2.19
C VAL A 344 10.61 19.39 -2.89
N VAL A 345 11.88 19.01 -3.10
CA VAL A 345 12.85 19.85 -3.82
C VAL A 345 12.43 20.04 -5.27
N HIS A 346 11.94 18.99 -5.94
CA HIS A 346 11.43 19.08 -7.30
C HIS A 346 10.24 20.04 -7.39
N ASN A 347 9.24 19.91 -6.52
CA ASN A 347 8.07 20.79 -6.48
C ASN A 347 8.45 22.24 -6.19
N LYS A 348 9.43 22.50 -5.33
CA LYS A 348 9.94 23.86 -5.09
C LYS A 348 10.59 24.48 -6.32
N ARG A 349 11.31 23.68 -7.13
CA ARG A 349 11.98 24.14 -8.35
C ARG A 349 11.03 24.36 -9.52
N HIS A 350 9.89 23.66 -9.54
CA HIS A 350 8.90 23.72 -10.63
C HIS A 350 7.63 24.48 -10.26
N ARG A 351 7.53 25.04 -9.05
CA ARG A 351 6.56 26.11 -8.76
C ARG A 351 7.00 27.34 -9.52
N ALA A 352 6.33 27.63 -10.63
CA ALA A 352 6.51 28.87 -11.36
C ALA A 352 6.36 30.06 -10.39
N PRO A 353 7.22 31.09 -10.45
CA PRO A 353 6.87 32.36 -9.85
C PRO A 353 5.55 32.77 -10.50
N VAL A 354 4.54 33.08 -9.67
CA VAL A 354 3.33 33.73 -10.16
C VAL A 354 3.78 35.08 -10.69
N THR A 355 4.00 35.17 -12.01
CA THR A 355 4.17 36.44 -12.67
C THR A 355 2.79 37.10 -12.64
N GLU A 356 2.60 38.08 -11.75
CA GLU A 356 1.52 39.05 -11.85
C GLU A 356 1.71 39.85 -13.14
N THR A 357 1.34 39.27 -14.27
CA THR A 357 1.17 39.98 -15.54
C THR A 357 -0.03 39.35 -16.22
N ASP A 358 -1.20 39.87 -15.87
CA ASP A 358 -2.32 40.14 -16.77
C ASP A 358 -3.39 40.90 -15.97
N THR A 359 -3.03 42.13 -15.59
CA THR A 359 -4.02 43.19 -15.32
C THR A 359 -3.78 44.32 -16.31
N GLU A 360 -3.83 44.02 -17.61
CA GLU A 360 -3.93 45.04 -18.65
C GLU A 360 -5.29 44.93 -19.35
N GLY A 361 -6.05 46.04 -19.30
CA GLY A 361 -6.87 46.44 -20.43
C GLY A 361 -8.37 46.16 -20.36
N ILE A 362 -9.08 46.68 -19.35
CA ILE A 362 -10.48 47.09 -19.56
C ILE A 362 -10.53 48.62 -19.51
N SER A 363 -10.41 49.25 -20.67
CA SER A 363 -10.82 50.64 -20.87
C SER A 363 -12.35 50.72 -20.81
N PRO A 364 -12.96 51.65 -20.05
CA PRO A 364 -14.38 51.90 -20.17
C PRO A 364 -14.62 52.70 -21.45
N VAL A 365 -15.37 52.10 -22.38
CA VAL A 365 -15.97 52.82 -23.50
C VAL A 365 -16.91 53.87 -22.91
N GLY A 366 -16.67 55.13 -23.27
CA GLY A 366 -17.54 56.23 -22.91
C GLY A 366 -18.85 56.18 -23.67
N ASP A 367 -19.94 56.44 -22.95
CA ASP A 367 -21.16 56.96 -23.53
C ASP A 367 -21.54 58.23 -22.76
N ALA A 368 -21.32 59.36 -23.44
CA ALA A 368 -21.91 60.63 -23.10
C ALA A 368 -23.08 60.83 -24.06
N THR A 369 -24.31 60.91 -23.56
CA THR A 369 -25.24 62.02 -23.81
C THR A 369 -26.64 61.74 -23.25
N ALA A 370 -27.22 62.83 -22.71
CA ALA A 370 -28.64 63.13 -22.54
C ALA A 370 -29.16 63.11 -21.09
N ALA A 371 -28.76 64.13 -20.34
CA ALA A 371 -29.58 64.71 -19.28
C ALA A 371 -30.52 65.76 -19.90
N ALA A 372 -31.81 65.63 -19.66
CA ALA A 372 -32.78 66.72 -19.74
C ALA A 372 -33.76 66.57 -18.57
N GLU A 373 -33.62 67.46 -17.60
CA GLU A 373 -34.49 67.61 -16.44
C GLU A 373 -35.86 68.17 -16.84
N GLY A 374 -36.90 67.75 -16.12
CA GLY A 374 -38.28 68.21 -16.29
C GLY A 374 -39.14 67.88 -15.06
N THR A 375 -38.99 68.71 -14.04
CA THR A 375 -39.77 68.93 -12.81
C THR A 375 -41.29 68.69 -12.90
N VAL A 376 -41.91 68.01 -11.90
CA VAL A 376 -43.11 68.44 -11.13
C VAL A 376 -43.14 67.75 -9.74
N ALA A 377 -43.50 68.54 -8.71
CA ALA A 377 -43.54 68.31 -7.26
C ALA A 377 -44.64 67.34 -6.74
N ALA A 378 -44.37 66.60 -5.65
CA ALA A 378 -44.90 66.72 -4.25
C ALA A 378 -46.44 66.54 -4.10
N ALA A 379 -47.05 65.88 -3.10
CA ALA A 379 -46.76 65.14 -1.87
C ALA A 379 -47.93 64.12 -1.74
N ASP A 380 -48.04 63.11 -0.86
CA ASP A 380 -47.89 63.07 0.59
C ASP A 380 -48.32 61.63 1.03
N GLY A 381 -47.89 61.15 2.21
CA GLY A 381 -48.60 60.08 2.93
C GLY A 381 -47.88 58.75 3.23
N ALA A 382 -47.06 58.78 4.29
CA ALA A 382 -46.76 57.77 5.32
C ALA A 382 -47.09 56.25 5.14
N GLU A 383 -46.02 55.47 5.34
CA GLU A 383 -45.79 54.09 5.82
C GLU A 383 -46.77 53.44 6.84
N PRO A 384 -46.72 52.09 7.13
CA PRO A 384 -45.52 51.22 7.06
C PRO A 384 -45.65 49.77 6.52
N ALA A 385 -44.47 49.24 6.15
CA ALA A 385 -43.89 47.89 6.37
C ALA A 385 -44.78 46.63 6.27
N ASP A 386 -44.53 45.74 5.29
CA ASP A 386 -43.52 44.66 5.38
C ASP A 386 -43.51 43.86 4.06
N GLU A 387 -42.31 43.55 3.57
CA GLU A 387 -42.06 42.84 2.31
C GLU A 387 -42.35 41.33 2.40
N GLU A 388 -42.98 40.86 1.32
CA GLU A 388 -42.98 39.49 0.83
C GLU A 388 -41.56 38.93 0.67
N ARG A 389 -41.40 37.63 0.92
CA ARG A 389 -41.04 36.68 -0.16
C ARG A 389 -41.19 35.24 0.31
N ASP A 390 -42.36 34.71 -0.03
CA ASP A 390 -42.61 33.30 -0.24
C ASP A 390 -42.25 32.94 -1.69
N GLY A 391 -41.97 31.65 -1.91
CA GLY A 391 -41.79 31.05 -3.22
C GLY A 391 -40.50 30.23 -3.32
N LEU A 392 -40.50 28.94 -3.64
CA LEU A 392 -41.49 28.01 -4.19
C LEU A 392 -40.95 26.61 -3.82
N ALA A 393 -41.60 25.85 -2.94
CA ALA A 393 -42.58 24.81 -3.28
C ALA A 393 -42.58 24.37 -4.75
N GLU A 394 -42.17 23.10 -4.93
CA GLU A 394 -42.91 22.11 -5.72
C GLU A 394 -42.97 22.34 -7.24
N LEU A 395 -43.12 21.35 -8.09
CA LEU A 395 -43.09 19.90 -8.06
C LEU A 395 -42.97 19.54 -9.55
N ASP A 396 -42.46 18.34 -9.79
CA ASP A 396 -42.69 17.54 -10.99
C ASP A 396 -43.77 18.02 -11.97
N ARG A 397 -43.36 18.18 -13.23
CA ARG A 397 -44.11 17.67 -14.38
C ARG A 397 -43.20 17.58 -15.61
N GLU A 398 -43.14 16.36 -16.13
CA GLU A 398 -43.04 15.90 -17.52
C GLU A 398 -42.63 16.91 -18.61
N PHE A 399 -41.73 16.50 -19.54
CA PHE A 399 -41.90 16.64 -21.01
C PHE A 399 -40.71 15.98 -21.79
N PRO A 400 -40.82 15.75 -23.12
CA PRO A 400 -40.64 14.44 -23.76
C PRO A 400 -39.36 14.31 -24.61
N PHE A 401 -38.94 13.08 -24.92
CA PHE A 401 -37.89 12.82 -25.92
C PHE A 401 -38.49 12.61 -27.31
N GLU A 402 -38.33 13.60 -28.18
CA GLU A 402 -38.53 13.50 -29.62
C GLU A 402 -37.29 12.92 -30.33
N HIS A 403 -37.57 12.19 -31.42
CA HIS A 403 -36.64 11.54 -32.31
C HIS A 403 -35.57 12.46 -32.90
N MET A 404 -34.29 12.09 -32.77
CA MET A 404 -33.22 12.54 -33.67
C MET A 404 -32.57 11.34 -34.35
N THR A 405 -32.99 11.09 -35.59
CA THR A 405 -32.37 10.14 -36.51
C THR A 405 -31.00 10.64 -36.95
N LEU A 406 -29.93 10.01 -36.49
CA LEU A 406 -28.59 10.19 -37.06
C LEU A 406 -28.35 9.14 -38.15
N ARG A 407 -28.24 9.67 -39.37
CA ARG A 407 -27.97 8.99 -40.63
C ARG A 407 -26.53 8.49 -40.64
N ALA A 408 -26.32 7.19 -40.44
CA ALA A 408 -25.01 6.56 -40.59
C ALA A 408 -24.70 6.36 -42.08
N GLU A 409 -23.82 7.20 -42.63
CA GLU A 409 -23.15 6.91 -43.90
C GLU A 409 -22.14 5.78 -43.70
N ARG A 410 -22.35 4.66 -44.42
CA ARG A 410 -21.40 3.54 -44.46
C ARG A 410 -20.24 3.90 -45.40
N PRO A 411 -18.98 3.64 -45.04
CA PRO A 411 -17.92 3.58 -46.03
C PRO A 411 -18.02 2.29 -46.84
N GLN A 412 -17.90 2.46 -48.15
CA GLN A 412 -17.95 1.48 -49.21
C GLN A 412 -16.80 0.47 -49.05
N ARG A 413 -17.13 -0.83 -49.03
CA ARG A 413 -16.16 -1.93 -49.11
C ARG A 413 -15.57 -1.94 -50.52
N ASP A 414 -14.29 -1.57 -50.66
CA ASP A 414 -13.52 -1.92 -51.83
C ASP A 414 -12.85 -3.28 -51.66
N LYS A 415 -13.09 -4.12 -52.66
CA LYS A 415 -12.43 -5.42 -52.86
C LYS A 415 -11.09 -5.18 -53.57
N LEU A 416 -10.20 -6.17 -53.47
CA LEU A 416 -8.97 -6.41 -54.25
C LEU A 416 -7.69 -5.84 -53.63
N ASN A 417 -6.88 -6.68 -52.97
CA ASN A 417 -5.80 -7.40 -53.66
C ASN A 417 -5.04 -8.28 -52.65
N THR A 418 -5.12 -9.59 -52.82
CA THR A 418 -4.16 -10.55 -52.27
C THR A 418 -3.48 -11.20 -53.46
N GLU A 419 -2.28 -10.71 -53.78
CA GLU A 419 -1.26 -11.49 -54.49
C GLU A 419 0.13 -11.16 -53.88
N ALA A 420 0.87 -12.23 -53.61
CA ALA A 420 2.33 -12.34 -53.60
C ALA A 420 3.15 -11.47 -52.61
N TYR A 421 3.56 -12.03 -51.47
CA TYR A 421 4.87 -12.68 -51.27
C TYR A 421 5.05 -13.12 -49.80
#